data_AF-A0AA88N2A8-F1
#
_entry.id   AF-A0AA88N2A8-F1
#
_cell.length_a   1.000
_cell.length_b   1.000
_cell.length_c   1.000
_cell.angle_alpha   90.00
_cell.angle_beta   90.00
_cell.angle_gamma   90.00
#
_symmetry.space_group_name_H-M   'P 1'
#
loop_
_entity.id
_entity.type
_entity.pdbx_description
1 polymer ?
#
loop_
_entity_poly.entity_id
_entity_poly.type
_entity_poly.pdbx_seq_one_letter_code
_entity_poly.pdbx_strand_id
1 'polypeptide(L)'
;MSTRLHHIKDHILAATQCSEMSALPPSPLTTHVLNTGQGVPAAGLSITLYFLDPLTSAWNHLTAGTTNSDGRCPGLITREAFVPGTYKMRFETGQYWEGLEETSFYPYVEIVFTITDVSQKFHIPLLLSRFSYSTYRGS
;
A
#
# COMPACT_ATOMS: atom_id res chain seq x y z
N MET A 1 -57.67 11.47 12.90
CA MET A 1 -56.50 11.95 12.14
C MET A 1 -55.22 11.48 12.83
N SER A 2 -54.60 10.46 12.22
CA SER A 2 -53.30 9.82 12.41
C SER A 2 -52.37 10.19 13.60
N THR A 3 -52.58 9.55 14.75
CA THR A 3 -51.55 9.39 15.82
C THR A 3 -50.46 8.39 15.44
N ARG A 4 -50.65 7.62 14.35
CA ARG A 4 -49.68 6.64 13.82
C ARG A 4 -48.53 7.28 13.04
N LEU A 5 -48.70 8.52 12.55
CA LEU A 5 -47.66 9.24 11.77
C LEU A 5 -46.61 9.94 12.64
N HIS A 6 -46.91 10.22 13.92
CA HIS A 6 -45.99 10.91 14.82
C HIS A 6 -44.93 9.95 15.41
N HIS A 7 -45.33 8.72 15.77
CA HIS A 7 -44.41 7.71 16.30
C HIS A 7 -43.34 7.24 15.31
N ILE A 8 -43.56 7.39 13.98
CA ILE A 8 -42.58 6.99 12.96
C ILE A 8 -41.49 8.05 12.79
N LYS A 9 -41.77 9.33 13.07
CA LYS A 9 -40.74 10.40 12.98
C LYS A 9 -39.70 10.28 14.10
N ASP A 10 -40.12 9.89 15.30
CA ASP A 10 -39.23 9.80 16.46
C ASP A 10 -38.24 8.63 16.35
N HIS A 11 -38.62 7.54 15.67
CA HIS A 11 -37.70 6.43 15.39
C HIS A 11 -36.73 6.70 14.22
N ILE A 12 -37.09 7.59 13.29
CA ILE A 12 -36.23 7.94 12.15
C ILE A 12 -35.14 8.95 12.55
N LEU A 13 -35.37 9.74 13.60
CA LEU A 13 -34.41 10.77 14.06
C LEU A 13 -33.38 10.26 15.07
N ALA A 14 -33.53 9.05 15.63
CA ALA A 14 -32.63 8.51 16.65
C ALA A 14 -31.54 7.56 16.11
N ALA A 15 -31.48 7.32 14.79
CA ALA A 15 -30.53 6.37 14.19
C ALA A 15 -29.36 7.01 13.43
N THR A 16 -29.23 8.34 13.42
CA THR A 16 -28.08 9.01 12.77
C THR A 16 -27.07 9.45 13.81
N GLN A 17 -26.53 8.49 14.53
CA GLN A 17 -25.18 8.60 15.05
C GLN A 17 -24.39 7.44 14.47
N CYS A 18 -24.20 7.48 13.15
CA CYS A 18 -23.04 6.84 12.55
C CYS A 18 -21.84 7.50 13.23
N SER A 19 -21.21 6.77 14.15
CA SER A 19 -19.84 7.04 14.52
C SER A 19 -19.08 7.23 13.23
N GLU A 20 -18.54 8.42 12.99
CA GLU A 20 -17.48 8.60 12.01
C GLU A 20 -16.37 7.64 12.45
N MET A 21 -16.36 6.43 11.90
CA MET A 21 -15.11 5.72 11.72
C MET A 21 -14.34 6.61 10.75
N SER A 22 -13.55 7.52 11.33
CA SER A 22 -12.51 8.24 10.62
C SER A 22 -11.57 7.18 10.07
N ALA A 23 -11.90 6.66 8.89
CA ALA A 23 -10.98 5.88 8.11
C ALA A 23 -9.79 6.79 7.87
N LEU A 24 -8.60 6.36 8.31
CA LEU A 24 -7.37 7.08 8.02
C LEU A 24 -7.36 7.41 6.51
N PRO A 25 -7.04 8.66 6.15
CA PRO A 25 -7.02 9.05 4.75
C PRO A 25 -6.11 8.11 3.95
N PRO A 26 -6.48 7.75 2.70
CA PRO A 26 -5.73 6.79 1.91
C PRO A 26 -4.30 7.28 1.67
N SER A 27 -3.34 6.36 1.81
CA SER A 27 -1.92 6.63 1.55
C SER A 27 -1.71 7.24 0.16
N PRO A 28 -0.90 8.31 0.01
CA PRO A 28 -0.58 8.90 -1.29
C PRO A 28 0.36 8.00 -2.11
N LEU A 29 1.04 7.05 -1.46
CA LEU A 29 1.88 6.03 -2.08
C LEU A 29 1.20 4.66 -1.94
N THR A 30 1.05 3.96 -3.05
CA THR A 30 0.41 2.63 -3.10
C THR A 30 1.24 1.65 -3.91
N THR A 31 0.99 0.37 -3.69
CA THR A 31 1.62 -0.72 -4.45
C THR A 31 0.60 -1.84 -4.69
N HIS A 32 0.90 -2.66 -5.68
CA HIS A 32 0.19 -3.89 -5.98
C HIS A 32 1.23 -4.88 -6.52
N VAL A 33 1.34 -6.03 -5.87
CA VAL A 33 2.30 -7.06 -6.22
C VAL A 33 1.56 -8.23 -6.84
N LEU A 34 1.97 -8.59 -8.05
CA LEU A 34 1.36 -9.65 -8.84
C LEU A 34 2.39 -10.74 -9.10
N ASN A 35 2.05 -11.98 -8.75
CA ASN A 35 2.75 -13.17 -9.21
C ASN A 35 2.28 -13.47 -10.64
N THR A 36 3.08 -13.07 -11.62
CA THR A 36 2.77 -13.25 -13.04
C THR A 36 3.02 -14.67 -13.53
N GLY A 37 3.81 -15.47 -12.81
CA GLY A 37 4.01 -16.89 -13.11
C GLY A 37 2.76 -17.73 -12.90
N GLN A 38 1.92 -17.35 -11.94
CA GLN A 38 0.67 -18.05 -11.59
C GLN A 38 -0.59 -17.24 -11.93
N GLY A 39 -0.47 -15.97 -12.29
CA GLY A 39 -1.60 -15.09 -12.60
C GLY A 39 -2.43 -14.71 -11.37
N VAL A 40 -1.79 -14.60 -10.19
CA VAL A 40 -2.46 -14.31 -8.90
C VAL A 40 -1.77 -13.15 -8.17
N PRO A 41 -2.45 -12.47 -7.24
CA PRO A 41 -1.79 -11.52 -6.35
C PRO A 41 -0.71 -12.21 -5.49
N ALA A 42 0.42 -11.55 -5.29
CA ALA A 42 1.45 -12.03 -4.39
C ALA A 42 1.09 -11.63 -2.95
N ALA A 43 0.22 -12.40 -2.31
CA ALA A 43 -0.18 -12.21 -0.92
C ALA A 43 0.94 -12.62 0.05
N GLY A 44 1.04 -11.97 1.21
CA GLY A 44 2.02 -12.32 2.23
C GLY A 44 3.46 -11.84 1.95
N LEU A 45 3.69 -11.03 0.92
CA LEU A 45 5.00 -10.50 0.59
C LEU A 45 5.35 -9.29 1.48
N SER A 46 6.49 -9.36 2.16
CA SER A 46 7.01 -8.28 3.01
C SER A 46 7.56 -7.11 2.20
N ILE A 47 7.20 -5.90 2.60
CA ILE A 47 7.59 -4.64 1.96
C ILE A 47 8.11 -3.66 3.02
N THR A 48 9.21 -2.99 2.73
CA THR A 48 9.75 -1.91 3.56
C THR A 48 9.95 -0.65 2.73
N LEU A 49 9.47 0.49 3.25
CA LEU A 49 9.62 1.82 2.65
C LEU A 49 10.74 2.58 3.36
N TYR A 50 11.61 3.20 2.57
CA TYR A 50 12.69 4.06 3.03
C TYR A 50 12.63 5.43 2.36
N PHE A 51 13.20 6.43 3.02
CA PHE A 51 13.49 7.76 2.49
C PHE A 51 14.99 8.01 2.50
N LEU A 52 15.51 8.63 1.42
CA LEU A 52 16.92 9.01 1.35
C LEU A 52 17.11 10.35 2.08
N ASP A 53 17.96 10.35 3.10
CA ASP A 53 18.42 11.58 3.73
C ASP A 53 19.31 12.36 2.75
N PRO A 54 18.93 13.59 2.35
CA PRO A 54 19.69 14.37 1.37
C PRO A 54 21.03 14.89 1.91
N LEU A 55 21.23 14.94 3.23
CA LEU A 55 22.45 15.42 3.85
C LEU A 55 23.47 14.31 4.04
N THR A 56 23.00 13.13 4.47
CA THR A 56 23.88 12.00 4.82
C THR A 56 23.95 10.92 3.73
N SER A 57 23.06 10.96 2.74
CA SER A 57 22.86 9.89 1.75
C SER A 57 22.50 8.53 2.38
N ALA A 58 22.01 8.52 3.63
CA ALA A 58 21.57 7.33 4.31
C ALA A 58 20.10 7.01 4.00
N TRP A 59 19.77 5.72 3.93
CA TRP A 59 18.38 5.26 3.82
C TRP A 59 17.74 5.16 5.20
N ASN A 60 16.78 6.04 5.48
CA ASN A 60 16.00 6.02 6.70
C ASN A 60 14.76 5.16 6.53
N HIS A 61 14.57 4.18 7.41
CA HIS A 61 13.36 3.37 7.45
C HIS A 61 12.14 4.24 7.79
N LEU A 62 11.07 4.14 7.02
CA LEU A 62 9.80 4.80 7.30
C LEU A 62 8.77 3.82 7.86
N THR A 63 8.42 2.80 7.06
CA THR A 63 7.32 1.88 7.35
C THR A 63 7.67 0.48 6.82
N ALA A 64 7.18 -0.55 7.50
CA ALA A 64 7.16 -1.92 7.00
C ALA A 64 5.73 -2.46 7.00
N GLY A 65 5.43 -3.37 6.08
CA GLY A 65 4.13 -4.01 5.97
C GLY A 65 4.19 -5.29 5.13
N THR A 66 3.04 -5.95 5.00
CA THR A 66 2.91 -7.18 4.24
C THR A 66 1.72 -7.06 3.29
N THR A 67 1.85 -7.55 2.07
CA THR A 67 0.75 -7.53 1.10
C THR A 67 -0.43 -8.38 1.60
N ASN A 68 -1.64 -7.85 1.43
CA ASN A 68 -2.89 -8.55 1.74
C ASN A 68 -3.23 -9.60 0.67
N SER A 69 -4.40 -10.24 0.77
CA SER A 69 -4.88 -11.25 -0.18
C SER A 69 -5.05 -10.74 -1.63
N ASP A 70 -5.15 -9.42 -1.82
CA ASP A 70 -5.20 -8.76 -3.14
C ASP A 70 -3.81 -8.23 -3.55
N GLY A 71 -2.71 -8.68 -2.91
CA GLY A 71 -1.35 -8.26 -3.27
C GLY A 71 -1.05 -6.79 -2.96
N ARG A 72 -1.89 -6.09 -2.19
CA ARG A 72 -1.74 -4.65 -1.88
C ARG A 72 -1.23 -4.44 -0.47
N CYS A 73 -0.52 -3.34 -0.25
CA CYS A 73 -0.06 -2.90 1.07
C CYS A 73 -0.62 -1.48 1.34
N PRO A 74 -1.78 -1.36 2.01
CA PRO A 74 -2.34 -0.05 2.36
C PRO A 74 -1.53 0.62 3.48
N GLY A 75 -1.62 1.95 3.58
CA GLY A 75 -1.02 2.68 4.71
C GLY A 75 0.50 2.79 4.71
N LEU A 76 1.15 2.72 3.54
CA LEU A 76 2.62 2.82 3.42
C LEU A 76 3.19 4.13 4.00
N ILE A 77 2.49 5.25 3.82
CA ILE A 77 2.87 6.55 4.35
C ILE A 77 1.63 7.44 4.54
N THR A 78 1.66 8.36 5.49
CA THR A 78 0.60 9.38 5.63
C THR A 78 0.84 10.54 4.67
N ARG A 79 -0.20 11.36 4.43
CA ARG A 79 -0.06 12.55 3.58
C ARG A 79 0.92 13.57 4.18
N GLU A 80 0.95 13.68 5.50
CA GLU A 80 1.78 14.63 6.25
C GLU A 80 3.26 14.25 6.20
N ALA A 81 3.58 12.95 6.19
CA ALA A 81 4.95 12.45 6.09
C ALA A 81 5.45 12.34 4.63
N PHE A 82 4.57 12.50 3.64
CA PHE A 82 4.90 12.37 2.22
C PHE A 82 5.42 13.71 1.66
N VAL A 83 6.75 13.82 1.59
CA VAL A 83 7.47 15.04 1.18
C VAL A 83 8.25 14.80 -0.11
N PRO A 84 8.62 15.85 -0.87
CA PRO A 84 9.49 15.68 -2.03
C PRO A 84 10.84 15.06 -1.64
N GLY A 85 11.35 14.16 -2.47
CA GLY A 85 12.62 13.49 -2.24
C GLY A 85 12.70 12.12 -2.90
N THR A 86 13.73 11.36 -2.54
CA THR A 86 13.96 10.02 -3.09
C THR A 86 13.53 8.96 -2.08
N TYR A 87 12.67 8.06 -2.54
CA TYR A 87 12.16 6.95 -1.77
C TYR A 87 12.70 5.63 -2.32
N LYS A 88 12.65 4.59 -1.49
CA LYS A 88 12.96 3.22 -1.89
C LYS A 88 11.95 2.27 -1.29
N MET A 89 11.36 1.43 -2.13
CA MET A 89 10.55 0.29 -1.69
C MET A 89 11.35 -0.99 -1.88
N ARG A 90 11.52 -1.73 -0.79
CA ARG A 90 12.18 -3.03 -0.75
C ARG A 90 11.13 -4.13 -0.63
N PHE A 91 11.19 -5.10 -1.52
CA PHE A 91 10.28 -6.24 -1.60
C PHE A 91 11.09 -7.52 -1.32
N GLU A 92 10.72 -8.28 -0.29
CA GLU A 92 11.43 -9.51 0.09
C GLU A 92 11.02 -10.69 -0.81
N THR A 93 11.36 -10.60 -2.10
CA THR A 93 10.97 -11.57 -3.13
C THR A 93 11.51 -12.97 -2.87
N GLY A 94 12.73 -13.10 -2.33
CA GLY A 94 13.32 -14.39 -1.98
C GLY A 94 12.50 -15.12 -0.92
N GLN A 95 12.16 -14.42 0.17
CA GLN A 95 11.33 -14.97 1.25
C GLN A 95 9.93 -15.35 0.77
N TYR A 96 9.34 -14.53 -0.10
CA TYR A 96 8.04 -14.83 -0.69
C TYR A 96 8.05 -16.15 -1.49
N TRP A 97 9.03 -16.35 -2.37
CA TRP A 97 9.12 -17.58 -3.16
C TRP A 97 9.51 -18.79 -2.30
N GLU A 98 10.37 -18.61 -1.29
CA GLU A 98 10.71 -19.66 -0.32
C GLU A 98 9.47 -20.16 0.44
N GLY A 99 8.56 -19.25 0.83
CA GLY A 99 7.27 -19.60 1.43
C GLY A 99 6.32 -20.37 0.51
N LEU A 100 6.60 -20.40 -0.81
CA LEU A 100 5.91 -21.19 -1.82
C LEU A 100 6.70 -22.46 -2.22
N GLU A 101 7.77 -22.80 -1.49
CA GLU A 101 8.67 -23.92 -1.81
C GLU A 101 9.36 -23.79 -3.17
N GLU A 102 9.59 -22.55 -3.62
CA GLU A 102 10.25 -22.24 -4.89
C GLU A 102 11.47 -21.32 -4.69
N THR A 103 12.40 -21.35 -5.65
CA THR A 103 13.56 -20.44 -5.63
C THR A 103 13.31 -19.18 -6.43
N SER A 104 13.76 -18.05 -5.90
CA SER A 104 13.85 -16.79 -6.63
C SER A 104 15.27 -16.56 -7.13
N PHE A 105 15.42 -16.04 -8.35
CA PHE A 105 16.72 -15.50 -8.78
C PHE A 105 17.06 -14.21 -8.04
N TYR A 106 16.05 -13.48 -7.55
CA TYR A 106 16.19 -12.21 -6.84
C TYR A 106 15.98 -12.44 -5.34
N PRO A 107 17.00 -12.31 -4.48
CA PRO A 107 16.84 -12.46 -3.03
C PRO A 107 15.90 -11.39 -2.46
N TYR A 108 15.91 -10.20 -3.06
CA TYR A 108 14.98 -9.10 -2.84
C TYR A 108 14.99 -8.19 -4.07
N VAL A 109 14.00 -7.31 -4.18
CA VAL A 109 13.94 -6.25 -5.21
C VAL A 109 13.82 -4.91 -4.52
N GLU A 110 14.64 -3.94 -4.92
CA GLU A 110 14.52 -2.54 -4.46
C GLU A 110 14.14 -1.65 -5.65
N ILE A 111 13.05 -0.89 -5.51
CA ILE A 111 12.63 0.12 -6.48
C ILE A 111 12.89 1.50 -5.85
N VAL A 112 13.81 2.24 -6.45
CA VAL A 112 14.18 3.60 -6.04
C VAL A 112 13.49 4.59 -6.97
N PHE A 113 12.83 5.61 -6.42
CA PHE A 113 12.07 6.58 -7.20
C PHE A 113 12.06 7.97 -6.54
N THR A 114 11.89 9.00 -7.37
CA THR A 114 11.83 10.41 -6.92
C THR A 114 10.40 10.92 -6.94
N ILE A 115 10.03 11.63 -5.87
CA ILE A 115 8.77 12.35 -5.73
C ILE A 115 9.07 13.85 -5.82
N THR A 116 8.41 14.54 -6.74
CA THR A 116 8.52 16.00 -6.91
C THR A 116 7.22 16.72 -6.55
N ASP A 117 6.07 16.17 -6.97
CA ASP A 117 4.74 16.72 -6.70
C ASP A 117 3.96 15.82 -5.74
N VAL A 118 3.93 16.19 -4.47
CA VAL A 118 3.26 15.45 -3.39
C VAL A 118 1.74 15.55 -3.42
N SER A 119 1.17 16.40 -4.29
CA SER A 119 -0.29 16.47 -4.47
C SER A 119 -0.83 15.24 -5.20
N GLN A 120 -0.01 14.65 -6.07
CA GLN A 120 -0.34 13.46 -6.85
C GLN A 120 -0.35 12.19 -6.00
N LYS A 121 -1.03 11.17 -6.53
CA LYS A 121 -0.89 9.79 -6.05
C LYS A 121 0.19 9.08 -6.87
N PHE A 122 0.86 8.14 -6.21
CA PHE A 122 1.91 7.34 -6.82
C PHE A 122 1.58 5.87 -6.60
N HIS A 123 1.46 5.13 -7.70
CA HIS A 123 1.31 3.69 -7.67
C HIS A 123 2.60 3.05 -8.21
N ILE A 124 3.29 2.29 -7.36
CA ILE A 124 4.55 1.60 -7.70
C ILE A 124 4.31 0.09 -7.54
N PRO A 125 3.76 -0.60 -8.55
CA PRO A 125 3.51 -2.03 -8.51
C PRO A 125 4.77 -2.84 -8.78
N LEU A 126 4.73 -4.13 -8.43
CA LEU A 126 5.75 -5.11 -8.79
C LEU A 126 5.08 -6.30 -9.47
N LEU A 127 5.39 -6.53 -10.74
CA LEU A 127 5.00 -7.72 -11.48
C LEU A 127 6.17 -8.69 -11.42
N LEU A 128 5.97 -9.87 -10.85
CA LEU A 128 7.05 -10.77 -10.45
C LEU A 128 6.82 -12.19 -10.95
N SER A 129 7.88 -12.77 -11.53
CA SER A 129 8.08 -14.21 -11.64
C SER A 129 9.37 -14.61 -10.91
N ARG A 130 9.69 -15.90 -10.84
CA ARG A 130 10.95 -16.37 -10.24
C ARG A 130 12.22 -15.84 -10.92
N PHE A 131 12.12 -15.47 -12.20
CA PHE A 131 13.28 -15.13 -13.06
C PHE A 131 13.11 -13.82 -13.84
N SER A 132 12.04 -13.07 -13.57
CA SER A 132 11.85 -11.72 -14.12
C SER A 132 11.01 -10.89 -13.18
N TYR A 133 11.20 -9.56 -13.23
CA TYR A 133 10.24 -8.63 -12.66
C TYR A 133 10.15 -7.37 -13.50
N SER A 134 9.05 -6.63 -13.33
CA SER A 134 8.89 -5.30 -13.90
C SER A 134 8.12 -4.39 -12.95
N THR A 135 8.30 -3.08 -13.15
CA THR A 135 7.57 -2.03 -12.45
C THR A 135 7.31 -0.87 -13.40
N TYR A 136 6.40 0.03 -13.02
CA TYR A 136 6.10 1.26 -13.73
C TYR A 136 5.53 2.28 -12.74
N ARG A 137 5.40 3.55 -13.15
CA ARG A 137 4.66 4.55 -12.36
C ARG A 137 3.20 4.57 -12.81
N GLY A 138 2.28 4.19 -11.93
CA GLY A 138 0.84 4.38 -12.11
C GLY A 138 0.33 5.67 -11.45
N SER A 139 -0.87 6.08 -11.84
CA SER A 139 -1.62 7.24 -11.32
C SER A 139 -2.50 6.89 -10.12
#